data_AF-A0A0R3U098-F1
#
_entry.id   AF-A0A0R3U098-F1
#
_cell.length_a   1.000
_cell.length_b   1.000
_cell.length_c   1.000
_cell.angle_alpha   90.00
_cell.angle_beta   90.00
_cell.angle_gamma   90.00
#
_symmetry.space_group_name_H-M   'P 1'
#
loop_
_entity.id
_entity.type
_entity.pdbx_description
1 polymer ?
#
loop_
_entity_poly.entity_id
_entity_poly.type
_entity_poly.pdbx_seq_one_letter_code
_entity_poly.pdbx_strand_id
1 'polypeptide(L)'
;MDPVPKNEQFYECSKIGTLDVELFYENKEGVLTNGKSCDAWPFNPLCDIYFEICVTDEDGVLRDSSCNLHSEKTSPVRNTAAISYKFKVSYFENKLLKIRIKALDHDRFTEADELGKFIFQVHPYDVSSVLPTPLAADSTSIAHRSTKSEFFGDLDA
;
A
#
# COMPACT_ATOMS: atom_id res chain seq x y z
N MET A 1 -21.08 -32.69 -38.79
CA MET A 1 -20.18 -32.67 -37.62
C MET A 1 -19.04 -31.76 -38.00
N ASP A 2 -19.14 -30.50 -37.59
CA ASP A 2 -18.08 -29.53 -37.85
C ASP A 2 -16.88 -29.84 -36.94
N PRO A 3 -15.65 -29.65 -37.42
CA PRO A 3 -14.47 -29.90 -36.62
C PRO A 3 -14.35 -28.84 -35.52
N VAL A 4 -14.19 -29.30 -34.28
CA VAL A 4 -13.86 -28.49 -33.11
C VAL A 4 -12.51 -27.79 -33.37
N PRO A 5 -12.41 -26.45 -33.29
CA PRO A 5 -11.13 -25.79 -33.42
C PRO A 5 -10.26 -26.13 -32.19
N LYS A 6 -9.09 -26.72 -32.47
CA LYS A 6 -8.03 -26.95 -31.49
C LYS A 6 -7.27 -25.65 -31.25
N ASN A 7 -6.87 -25.44 -30.01
CA ASN A 7 -5.87 -24.49 -29.51
C ASN A 7 -6.42 -23.16 -28.98
N GLU A 8 -7.17 -23.22 -27.88
CA GLU A 8 -6.99 -22.21 -26.82
C GLU A 8 -5.76 -22.62 -26.01
N GLN A 9 -4.58 -22.17 -26.47
CA GLN A 9 -3.42 -22.09 -25.58
C GLN A 9 -3.72 -21.00 -24.56
N PHE A 10 -4.17 -21.41 -23.38
CA PHE A 10 -4.12 -20.57 -22.20
C PHE A 10 -2.64 -20.23 -21.97
N TYR A 11 -2.23 -19.02 -22.36
CA TYR A 11 -0.96 -18.46 -21.89
C TYR A 11 -1.12 -18.34 -20.37
N GLU A 12 -0.49 -19.23 -19.61
CA GLU A 12 -0.20 -18.95 -18.21
C GLU A 12 0.58 -17.64 -18.20
N CYS A 13 0.04 -16.63 -17.55
CA CYS A 13 0.75 -15.38 -17.32
C CYS A 13 1.91 -15.74 -16.38
N SER A 14 3.08 -16.01 -16.96
CA SER A 14 4.27 -16.39 -16.19
C SER A 14 4.75 -15.17 -15.42
N LYS A 15 4.78 -15.28 -14.09
CA LYS A 15 5.32 -14.28 -13.17
C LYS A 15 6.69 -13.80 -13.67
N ILE A 16 6.85 -12.48 -13.82
CA ILE A 16 8.11 -11.86 -14.26
C ILE A 16 9.03 -11.62 -13.06
N GLY A 17 8.49 -11.25 -11.90
CA GLY A 17 9.29 -11.01 -10.70
C GLY A 17 8.45 -10.75 -9.45
N THR A 18 9.15 -10.46 -8.35
CA THR A 18 8.56 -10.01 -7.09
C THR A 18 9.23 -8.71 -6.64
N LEU A 19 8.40 -7.73 -6.31
CA LEU A 19 8.80 -6.52 -5.60
C LEU A 19 8.61 -6.77 -4.11
N ASP A 20 9.70 -6.73 -3.35
CA ASP A 20 9.68 -6.66 -1.90
C ASP A 20 9.52 -5.20 -1.50
N VAL A 21 8.64 -4.95 -0.53
CA VAL A 21 8.20 -3.60 -0.21
C VAL A 21 8.21 -3.40 1.30
N GLU A 22 8.81 -2.30 1.74
CA GLU A 22 8.84 -1.88 3.14
C GLU A 22 8.22 -0.48 3.30
N LEU A 23 7.16 -0.43 4.11
CA LEU A 23 6.48 0.78 4.58
C LEU A 23 7.04 1.19 5.93
N PHE A 24 7.55 2.41 6.04
CA PHE A 24 7.79 3.08 7.32
C PHE A 24 6.71 4.13 7.53
N TYR A 25 5.96 4.01 8.61
CA TYR A 25 4.88 4.92 8.95
C TYR A 25 5.06 5.46 10.36
N GLU A 26 4.83 6.76 10.56
CA GLU A 26 4.88 7.39 11.86
C GLU A 26 3.79 8.46 11.98
N ASN A 27 3.03 8.44 13.07
CA ASN A 27 2.13 9.54 13.46
C ASN A 27 2.43 9.94 14.89
N LYS A 28 3.36 10.88 15.06
CA LYS A 28 3.92 11.24 16.38
C LYS A 28 2.91 11.87 17.33
N GLU A 29 1.93 12.56 16.79
CA GLU A 29 0.99 13.36 17.57
C GLU A 29 -0.36 12.63 17.77
N GLY A 30 -0.54 11.44 17.18
CA GLY A 30 -1.77 10.66 17.33
C GLY A 30 -3.00 11.36 16.73
N VAL A 31 -2.83 11.99 15.58
CA VAL A 31 -3.83 12.88 14.96
C VAL A 31 -4.34 12.32 13.64
N LEU A 32 -5.65 12.44 13.45
CA LEU A 32 -6.35 12.13 12.20
C LEU A 32 -6.04 13.17 11.12
N THR A 33 -6.40 12.87 9.86
CA THR A 33 -6.29 13.81 8.72
C THR A 33 -6.95 15.17 8.96
N ASN A 34 -8.02 15.20 9.77
CA ASN A 34 -8.78 16.40 10.11
C ASN A 34 -8.22 17.17 11.34
N GLY A 35 -7.09 16.74 11.92
CA GLY A 35 -6.46 17.37 13.08
C GLY A 35 -7.07 17.03 14.43
N LYS A 36 -8.05 16.12 14.51
CA LYS A 36 -8.55 15.57 15.77
C LYS A 36 -7.65 14.45 16.30
N SER A 37 -7.61 14.29 17.61
CA SER A 37 -6.97 13.13 18.25
C SER A 37 -7.72 11.85 17.89
N CYS A 38 -6.98 10.75 17.69
CA CYS A 38 -7.50 9.39 17.52
C CYS A 38 -8.41 9.00 18.69
N ASP A 39 -7.84 8.93 19.90
CA ASP A 39 -8.60 8.70 21.13
C ASP A 39 -8.94 10.01 21.84
N ALA A 40 -10.17 10.13 22.34
CA ALA A 40 -10.67 11.32 23.04
C ALA A 40 -10.08 11.52 24.46
N TRP A 41 -9.24 10.59 24.95
CA TRP A 41 -8.71 10.65 26.33
C TRP A 41 -7.40 11.46 26.40
N PRO A 42 -7.34 12.55 27.18
CA PRO A 42 -6.25 13.54 27.16
C PRO A 42 -4.84 13.07 27.58
N PHE A 43 -4.66 11.79 27.95
CA PHE A 43 -3.38 11.28 28.46
C PHE A 43 -2.81 10.11 27.65
N ASN A 44 -3.47 9.69 26.57
CA ASN A 44 -3.00 8.56 25.77
C ASN A 44 -3.48 8.64 24.31
N PRO A 45 -3.05 9.65 23.53
CA PRO A 45 -3.45 9.80 22.13
C PRO A 45 -2.73 8.77 21.26
N LEU A 46 -3.04 7.49 21.45
CA LEU A 46 -2.52 6.39 20.66
C LEU A 46 -3.61 5.98 19.68
N CYS A 47 -3.24 5.80 18.43
CA CYS A 47 -4.13 5.28 17.41
C CYS A 47 -3.92 3.76 17.32
N ASP A 48 -4.97 3.00 17.08
CA ASP A 48 -4.91 1.58 16.77
C ASP A 48 -4.78 1.43 15.23
N ILE A 49 -3.54 1.62 14.76
CA ILE A 49 -3.26 1.83 13.33
C ILE A 49 -3.31 0.53 12.56
N TYR A 50 -4.03 0.52 11.44
CA TYR A 50 -3.94 -0.52 10.42
C TYR A 50 -3.84 0.09 9.02
N PHE A 51 -3.41 -0.72 8.06
CA PHE A 51 -3.26 -0.33 6.67
C PHE A 51 -4.22 -1.09 5.77
N GLU A 52 -4.80 -0.40 4.79
CA GLU A 52 -5.39 -1.00 3.61
C GLU A 52 -4.47 -0.73 2.41
N ILE A 53 -3.91 -1.80 1.87
CA ILE A 53 -2.91 -1.78 0.80
C ILE A 53 -3.58 -2.32 -0.48
N CYS A 54 -3.41 -1.58 -1.57
CA CYS A 54 -3.97 -1.91 -2.87
C CYS A 54 -2.91 -1.66 -3.95
N VAL A 55 -2.62 -2.66 -4.77
CA VAL A 55 -1.62 -2.57 -5.84
C VAL A 55 -2.23 -2.93 -7.19
N THR A 56 -1.93 -2.12 -8.19
CA THR A 56 -2.45 -2.26 -9.56
C THR A 56 -1.38 -2.03 -10.61
N ASP A 57 -1.50 -2.65 -11.78
CA ASP A 57 -0.66 -2.40 -12.96
C ASP A 57 -1.38 -1.61 -14.09
N GLU A 58 -2.55 -1.02 -13.82
CA GLU A 58 -3.32 -0.32 -14.85
C GLU A 58 -2.78 1.09 -15.18
N ASP A 59 -2.48 1.32 -16.47
CA ASP A 59 -2.29 2.64 -17.08
C ASP A 59 -3.64 3.35 -17.21
N GLY A 60 -4.17 3.88 -16.10
CA GLY A 60 -5.45 4.60 -16.11
C GLY A 60 -5.83 5.21 -14.77
N VAL A 61 -7.03 5.81 -14.72
CA VAL A 61 -7.63 6.36 -13.49
C VAL A 61 -7.90 5.22 -12.53
N LEU A 62 -7.19 5.22 -11.39
CA LEU A 62 -7.38 4.26 -10.30
C LEU A 62 -8.86 4.28 -9.85
N ARG A 63 -9.63 3.25 -10.20
CA ARG A 63 -10.90 2.99 -9.54
C ARG A 63 -10.58 2.35 -8.19
N ASP A 64 -11.19 2.84 -7.11
CA ASP A 64 -10.92 2.38 -5.74
C ASP A 64 -11.17 0.87 -5.52
N SER A 65 -11.76 0.15 -6.48
CA SER A 65 -12.22 -1.23 -6.33
C SER A 65 -11.40 -2.31 -7.04
N SER A 66 -10.43 -1.99 -7.90
CA SER A 66 -9.70 -3.00 -8.70
C SER A 66 -8.25 -3.16 -8.26
N CYS A 67 -8.00 -3.71 -7.07
CA CYS A 67 -6.66 -4.11 -6.62
C CYS A 67 -6.26 -5.43 -7.29
N ASN A 68 -5.81 -5.38 -8.55
CA ASN A 68 -5.64 -6.57 -9.39
C ASN A 68 -4.32 -7.32 -9.17
N LEU A 69 -3.31 -6.71 -8.54
CA LEU A 69 -2.04 -7.38 -8.22
C LEU A 69 -1.93 -7.80 -6.75
N HIS A 70 -2.30 -6.91 -5.82
CA HIS A 70 -2.23 -7.19 -4.39
C HIS A 70 -3.30 -6.39 -3.66
N SER A 71 -3.95 -7.01 -2.67
CA SER A 71 -4.91 -6.38 -1.78
C SER A 71 -4.73 -6.96 -0.39
N GLU A 72 -4.49 -6.08 0.58
CA GLU A 72 -4.25 -6.51 1.95
C GLU A 72 -4.80 -5.51 2.96
N LYS A 73 -5.34 -6.05 4.05
CA LYS A 73 -5.72 -5.30 5.24
C LYS A 73 -4.95 -5.85 6.42
N THR A 74 -4.13 -5.01 7.05
CA THR A 74 -3.29 -5.44 8.18
C THR A 74 -4.10 -5.53 9.47
N SER A 75 -3.56 -6.22 10.47
CA SER A 75 -4.11 -6.16 11.83
C SER A 75 -3.79 -4.79 12.46
N PRO A 76 -4.70 -4.23 13.29
CA PRO A 76 -4.41 -3.03 14.05
C PRO A 76 -3.24 -3.21 15.01
N VAL A 77 -2.38 -2.20 15.07
CA VAL A 77 -1.25 -2.10 15.99
C VAL A 77 -1.38 -0.81 16.77
N ARG A 78 -1.43 -0.93 18.09
CA ARG A 78 -1.48 0.25 18.96
C ARG A 78 -0.19 1.05 18.82
N ASN A 79 -0.31 2.24 18.26
CA ASN A 79 0.87 2.99 17.85
C ASN A 79 1.44 3.82 19.01
N THR A 80 2.67 3.49 19.41
CA THR A 80 3.47 4.26 20.38
C THR A 80 4.70 4.91 19.74
N ALA A 81 4.99 4.65 18.45
CA ALA A 81 6.23 5.04 17.77
C ALA A 81 6.09 5.00 16.21
N ALA A 82 7.17 4.64 15.50
CA ALA A 82 7.15 4.34 14.07
C ALA A 82 6.87 2.84 13.85
N ILE A 83 6.10 2.52 12.81
CA ILE A 83 5.72 1.17 12.39
C ILE A 83 6.45 0.85 11.09
N SER A 84 7.13 -0.30 11.04
CA SER A 84 7.60 -0.89 9.78
C SER A 84 6.70 -2.06 9.40
N TYR A 85 6.29 -2.11 8.13
CA TYR A 85 5.47 -3.17 7.59
C TYR A 85 6.00 -3.62 6.23
N LYS A 86 6.14 -4.93 6.04
CA LYS A 86 6.71 -5.53 4.83
C LYS A 86 5.72 -6.41 4.12
N PHE A 87 5.67 -6.31 2.79
CA PHE A 87 4.87 -7.18 1.95
C PHE A 87 5.54 -7.42 0.59
N LYS A 88 5.05 -8.42 -0.15
CA LYS A 88 5.59 -8.82 -1.45
C LYS A 88 4.52 -8.66 -2.52
N VAL A 89 4.89 -8.11 -3.68
CA VAL A 89 3.99 -7.96 -4.84
C VAL A 89 4.57 -8.74 -6.02
N SER A 90 3.83 -9.74 -6.51
CA SER A 90 4.19 -10.39 -7.77
C SER A 90 3.64 -9.59 -8.94
N TYR A 91 4.45 -9.42 -9.99
CA TYR A 91 4.04 -8.75 -11.22
C TYR A 91 4.31 -9.62 -12.44
N PHE A 92 3.49 -9.43 -13.47
CA PHE A 92 3.41 -10.31 -14.64
C PHE A 92 3.66 -9.58 -15.96
N GLU A 93 3.74 -8.25 -15.91
CA GLU A 93 4.03 -7.39 -17.05
C GLU A 93 4.99 -6.26 -16.63
N ASN A 94 5.72 -5.70 -17.59
CA ASN A 94 6.54 -4.50 -17.37
C ASN A 94 5.70 -3.23 -17.47
N LYS A 95 4.81 -3.03 -16.49
CA LYS A 95 3.93 -1.87 -16.39
C LYS A 95 4.25 -1.05 -15.14
N LEU A 96 3.79 0.21 -15.14
CA LEU A 96 3.86 1.06 -13.95
C LEU A 96 2.96 0.47 -12.86
N LEU A 97 3.54 0.13 -11.72
CA LEU A 97 2.77 -0.28 -10.55
C LEU A 97 2.32 0.95 -9.76
N LYS A 98 1.04 1.00 -9.42
CA LYS A 98 0.48 2.00 -8.50
C LYS A 98 0.14 1.31 -7.19
N ILE A 99 0.74 1.79 -6.11
CA ILE A 99 0.59 1.25 -4.76
C ILE A 99 -0.12 2.30 -3.93
N ARG A 100 -1.35 1.99 -3.51
CA ARG A 100 -2.16 2.85 -2.65
C ARG A 100 -2.22 2.27 -1.25
N ILE A 101 -1.97 3.12 -0.28
CA ILE A 101 -2.00 2.77 1.14
C ILE A 101 -2.90 3.75 1.87
N LYS A 102 -3.94 3.25 2.53
CA LYS A 102 -4.69 4.02 3.53
C LYS A 102 -4.20 3.60 4.91
N ALA A 103 -3.79 4.56 5.71
CA ALA A 103 -3.57 4.41 7.14
C ALA A 103 -4.85 4.82 7.87
N LEU A 104 -5.36 3.95 8.72
CA LEU A 104 -6.65 4.09 9.39
C LEU A 104 -6.50 3.81 10.88
N ASP A 105 -7.27 4.51 11.69
CA ASP A 105 -7.42 4.26 13.12
C ASP A 105 -8.60 3.30 13.34
N HIS A 106 -8.34 2.19 14.04
CA HIS A 106 -9.36 1.18 14.28
C HIS A 106 -10.23 1.55 15.47
N ASP A 107 -11.48 1.90 15.18
CA ASP A 107 -12.50 2.01 16.20
C ASP A 107 -13.27 0.70 16.41
N ARG A 108 -13.52 0.36 17.67
CA ARG A 108 -14.29 -0.85 18.02
C ARG A 108 -15.79 -0.74 17.70
N PHE A 109 -16.33 0.47 17.67
CA PHE A 109 -17.78 0.72 17.60
C PHE A 109 -18.20 1.73 16.53
N THR A 110 -17.24 2.38 15.88
CA THR A 110 -17.45 3.35 14.81
C THR A 110 -16.70 2.93 13.55
N GLU A 111 -17.00 3.59 12.44
CA GLU A 111 -16.20 3.45 11.23
C GLU A 111 -14.76 3.89 11.51
N ALA A 112 -13.80 3.25 10.85
CA ALA A 112 -12.39 3.60 11.02
C ALA A 112 -12.10 5.02 10.52
N ASP A 113 -11.32 5.76 11.28
CA ASP A 113 -10.96 7.14 10.95
C ASP A 113 -9.68 7.20 10.09
N GLU A 114 -9.67 8.05 9.05
CA GLU A 114 -8.53 8.15 8.14
C GLU A 114 -7.38 8.97 8.77
N LEU A 115 -6.22 8.33 8.91
CA LEU A 115 -4.96 8.93 9.34
C LEU A 115 -4.15 9.45 8.16
N GLY A 116 -4.28 8.77 7.02
CA GLY A 116 -3.93 9.33 5.74
C GLY A 116 -3.99 8.37 4.57
N LYS A 117 -3.88 8.92 3.36
CA LYS A 117 -3.86 8.19 2.10
C LYS A 117 -2.57 8.50 1.35
N PHE A 118 -1.87 7.48 0.89
CA PHE A 118 -0.59 7.58 0.18
C PHE A 118 -0.67 6.82 -1.15
N ILE A 119 -0.06 7.39 -2.20
CA ILE A 119 0.02 6.77 -3.52
C ILE A 119 1.47 6.80 -3.98
N PHE A 120 2.03 5.62 -4.23
CA PHE A 120 3.36 5.42 -4.76
C PHE A 120 3.27 4.85 -6.17
N GLN A 121 4.19 5.25 -7.02
CA GLN A 121 4.28 4.76 -8.40
C GLN A 121 5.68 4.23 -8.63
N VAL A 122 5.79 3.03 -9.19
CA VAL A 122 7.08 2.37 -9.41
C VAL A 122 7.04 1.53 -10.67
N HIS A 123 8.02 1.70 -11.55
CA HIS A 123 8.33 0.69 -12.54
C HIS A 123 9.26 -0.34 -11.89
N PRO A 124 8.91 -1.64 -11.86
CA PRO A 124 9.73 -2.64 -11.15
C PRO A 124 11.20 -2.65 -11.59
N TYR A 125 11.49 -2.35 -12.86
CA TYR A 125 12.85 -2.35 -13.41
C TYR A 125 13.69 -1.12 -13.03
N ASP A 126 13.07 -0.07 -12.49
CA ASP A 126 13.79 1.08 -11.94
C ASP A 126 14.30 0.81 -10.51
N VAL A 127 13.83 -0.28 -9.89
CA VAL A 127 14.19 -0.69 -8.53
C VAL A 127 15.49 -1.50 -8.57
N SER A 128 16.43 -1.17 -7.68
CA SER A 128 17.68 -1.91 -7.58
C SER A 128 17.46 -3.27 -6.95
N SER A 129 18.07 -4.32 -7.50
CA SER A 129 18.14 -5.64 -6.86
C SER A 129 19.24 -5.75 -5.80
N VAL A 130 20.00 -4.67 -5.57
CA VAL A 130 21.17 -4.68 -4.67
C VAL A 130 20.89 -3.94 -3.36
N LEU A 131 20.09 -2.87 -3.40
CA LEU A 131 19.77 -2.06 -2.22
C LEU A 131 18.31 -1.59 -2.29
N PRO A 132 17.61 -1.49 -1.14
CA PRO A 132 16.29 -0.87 -1.08
C PRO A 132 16.33 0.57 -1.58
N THR A 133 15.52 0.88 -2.60
CA THR A 133 15.43 2.21 -3.19
C THR A 133 14.18 2.92 -2.65
N PRO A 134 14.26 4.19 -2.22
CA PRO A 134 13.08 4.99 -1.92
C PRO A 134 12.18 5.07 -3.14
N LEU A 135 10.92 4.69 -2.99
CA LEU A 135 9.90 4.79 -4.04
C LEU A 135 9.33 6.21 -4.03
N ALA A 136 9.27 6.83 -5.20
CA ALA A 136 8.72 8.18 -5.33
C ALA A 136 7.21 8.15 -5.06
N ALA A 137 6.78 8.88 -4.03
CA ALA A 137 5.37 9.17 -3.80
C ALA A 137 4.93 10.25 -4.80
N ASP A 138 3.88 9.99 -5.56
CA ASP A 138 3.22 11.06 -6.33
C ASP A 138 2.20 11.74 -5.40
N SER A 139 2.33 13.06 -5.24
CA SER A 139 1.95 13.80 -4.02
C SER A 139 0.44 13.98 -3.80
N THR A 140 -0.28 12.90 -3.54
CA THR A 140 -1.61 12.96 -2.91
C THR A 140 -1.57 12.32 -1.53
N SER A 141 -0.60 12.72 -0.71
CA SER A 141 -0.60 12.44 0.72
C SER A 141 -1.65 13.32 1.40
N ILE A 142 -2.87 12.81 1.56
CA ILE A 142 -3.84 13.43 2.47
C ILE A 142 -3.48 12.90 3.85
N ALA A 143 -2.64 13.62 4.60
CA ALA A 143 -2.22 13.25 5.94
C ALA A 143 -1.96 14.50 6.77
N HIS A 144 -2.13 14.42 8.10
CA HIS A 144 -1.71 15.51 8.98
C HIS A 144 -0.18 15.68 8.93
N ARG A 145 0.33 16.89 9.17
CA ARG A 145 1.79 17.18 9.08
C ARG A 145 2.67 16.37 10.04
N SER A 146 2.07 15.83 11.11
CA SER A 146 2.74 14.96 12.08
C SER A 146 2.88 13.52 11.56
N THR A 147 2.18 13.19 10.48
CA THR A 147 2.16 11.89 9.86
C THR A 147 3.19 11.84 8.75
N LYS A 148 4.11 10.88 8.85
CA LYS A 148 5.12 10.59 7.85
C LYS A 148 4.94 9.16 7.34
N SER A 149 5.17 8.99 6.04
CA SER A 149 5.18 7.69 5.40
C SER A 149 6.31 7.68 4.38
N GLU A 150 7.20 6.70 4.51
CA GLU A 150 8.29 6.43 3.58
C GLU A 150 8.16 5.00 3.07
N PHE A 151 8.58 4.80 1.83
CA PHE A 151 8.31 3.57 1.12
C PHE A 151 9.54 3.15 0.33
N PHE A 152 9.94 1.90 0.51
CA PHE A 152 11.13 1.34 -0.09
C PHE A 152 10.77 0.08 -0.85
N GLY A 153 11.42 -0.11 -2.00
CA GLY A 153 11.29 -1.32 -2.79
C GLY A 153 12.65 -1.92 -3.09
N ASP A 154 12.69 -3.24 -3.16
CA ASP A 154 13.80 -4.04 -3.67
C ASP A 154 13.26 -5.21 -4.51
N LEU A 155 14.03 -5.64 -5.51
CA LEU A 155 13.66 -6.79 -6.33
C LEU A 155 14.23 -8.06 -5.71
N ASP A 156 13.36 -9.01 -5.39
CA ASP A 156 13.77 -10.36 -4.99
C ASP A 156 14.13 -11.15 -6.26
N ALA A 157 15.37 -11.65 -6.32
CA ALA A 157 15.98 -12.28 -7.51
C ALA A 157 15.64 -13.77 -7.63
#